data_AF-A0A536NRC5-F1
#
_entry.id   AF-A0A536NRC5-F1
#
_cell.length_a   1.000
_cell.length_b   1.000
_cell.length_c   1.000
_cell.angle_alpha   90.00
_cell.angle_beta   90.00
_cell.angle_gamma   90.00
#
_symmetry.space_group_name_H-M   'P 1'
#
loop_
_entity.id
_entity.type
_entity.pdbx_description
1 polymer ?
#
loop_
_entity_poly.entity_id
_entity_poly.type
_entity_poly.pdbx_seq_one_letter_code
_entity_poly.pdbx_strand_id
1 'polypeptide(L)'
;EDFSNFDKMAQSVEQIHCAGGTTVEPEDLPLSSRHLDMVYSHIRWTDKPFMGSVISTENARDTVEMASIVFGGRESIEKNPAILSLINVNSPLRYDDRML
;
A
#
# COMPACT_ATOMS: atom_id res chain seq x y z
N GLU A 1 2.25 12.53 -9.86
CA GLU A 1 2.95 13.48 -8.93
C GLU A 1 2.23 13.66 -7.59
N ASP A 2 0.91 13.86 -7.61
CA ASP A 2 0.10 14.12 -6.41
C ASP A 2 0.22 13.05 -5.32
N PHE A 3 0.27 11.77 -5.70
CA PHE A 3 0.45 10.65 -4.78
C PHE A 3 1.66 10.86 -3.84
N SER A 4 2.83 11.12 -4.43
CA SER A 4 4.05 11.36 -3.65
C SER A 4 4.01 12.67 -2.86
N ASN A 5 3.23 13.66 -3.29
CA ASN A 5 3.01 14.88 -2.52
C ASN A 5 2.17 14.61 -1.26
N PHE A 6 1.17 13.72 -1.35
CA PHE A 6 0.45 13.25 -0.17
C PHE A 6 1.33 12.45 0.78
N ASP A 7 2.25 11.61 0.30
CA ASP A 7 3.19 10.89 1.19
C ASP A 7 4.13 11.85 1.92
N LYS A 8 4.70 12.83 1.21
CA LYS A 8 5.55 13.88 1.82
C LYS A 8 4.77 14.72 2.84
N MET A 9 3.51 15.02 2.55
CA MET A 9 2.62 15.73 3.48
C MET A 9 2.34 14.86 4.70
N ALA A 10 1.98 13.59 4.51
CA ALA A 10 1.76 12.63 5.58
C ALA A 10 2.99 12.53 6.49
N GLN A 11 4.21 12.48 5.93
CA GLN A 11 5.45 12.52 6.71
C GLN A 11 5.58 13.79 7.56
N SER A 12 5.25 14.94 6.98
CA SER A 12 5.45 16.27 7.59
C SER A 12 4.42 16.62 8.68
N VAL A 13 3.30 15.89 8.76
CA VAL A 13 2.21 16.16 9.72
C VAL A 13 2.25 15.18 10.89
N GLU A 14 2.41 15.69 12.11
CA GLU A 14 2.55 14.87 13.32
C GLU A 14 1.28 14.05 13.64
N GLN A 15 0.11 14.62 13.36
CA GLN A 15 -1.19 13.99 13.63
C GLN A 15 -1.51 12.83 12.66
N ILE A 16 -0.76 12.70 11.57
CA ILE A 16 -0.91 11.60 10.61
C ILE A 16 0.09 10.51 10.99
N HIS A 17 -0.43 9.38 11.48
CA HIS A 17 0.40 8.26 11.96
C HIS A 17 0.63 7.17 10.90
N CYS A 18 -0.06 7.24 9.76
CA CYS A 18 0.02 6.27 8.66
C CYS A 18 -0.10 7.04 7.34
N ALA A 19 0.73 6.68 6.36
CA ALA A 19 0.71 7.30 5.02
C ALA A 19 -0.55 6.95 4.22
N GLY A 20 -1.24 5.88 4.62
CA GLY A 20 -2.44 5.37 3.94
C GLY A 20 -2.11 4.37 2.85
N GLY A 21 -3.07 4.13 1.95
CA GLY A 21 -2.94 3.26 0.78
C GLY A 21 -3.01 4.05 -0.50
N THR A 22 -4.16 4.01 -1.16
CA THR A 22 -4.46 4.89 -2.29
C THR A 22 -4.95 6.25 -1.77
N THR A 23 -4.04 7.16 -1.45
CA THR A 23 -4.38 8.53 -1.00
C THR A 23 -5.06 9.34 -2.10
N VAL A 24 -4.58 9.17 -3.33
CA VAL A 24 -5.15 9.65 -4.58
C VAL A 24 -4.85 8.61 -5.66
N GLU A 25 -5.68 8.49 -6.70
CA GLU A 25 -5.42 7.54 -7.78
C GLU A 25 -4.44 8.14 -8.80
N PRO A 26 -3.28 7.51 -9.08
CA PRO A 26 -2.36 7.99 -10.11
C PRO A 26 -2.84 7.55 -11.50
N GLU A 27 -3.69 8.36 -12.12
CA GLU A 27 -4.22 8.12 -13.47
C GLU A 27 -3.20 8.38 -14.59
N ASP A 28 -2.08 9.00 -14.25
CA ASP A 28 -0.92 9.22 -15.13
C ASP A 28 -0.04 7.98 -15.33
N LEU A 29 -0.30 6.88 -14.60
CA LEU A 29 0.45 5.64 -14.66
C LEU A 29 -0.37 4.46 -15.20
N PRO A 30 0.28 3.46 -15.85
CA PRO A 30 -0.41 2.27 -16.33
C PRO A 30 -1.09 1.49 -15.20
N LEU A 31 -2.36 1.13 -15.40
CA LEU A 31 -3.17 0.40 -14.41
C LEU A 31 -2.51 -0.90 -13.93
N SER A 32 -1.80 -1.60 -14.81
CA SER A 32 -1.15 -2.89 -14.54
C SER A 32 0.05 -2.80 -13.62
N SER A 33 0.67 -1.62 -13.45
CA SER A 33 1.93 -1.47 -12.70
C SER A 33 1.90 -0.37 -11.65
N ARG A 34 0.91 0.53 -11.67
CA ARG A 34 0.89 1.71 -10.79
C ARG A 34 0.94 1.38 -9.30
N HIS A 35 0.53 0.18 -8.88
CA HIS A 35 0.67 -0.24 -7.47
C HIS A 35 2.13 -0.31 -7.04
N LEU A 36 3.06 -0.65 -7.94
CA LEU A 36 4.49 -0.68 -7.65
C LEU A 36 5.00 0.74 -7.39
N ASP A 37 4.59 1.71 -8.21
CA ASP A 37 4.94 3.12 -8.03
C ASP A 37 4.35 3.68 -6.73
N MET A 38 3.11 3.32 -6.41
CA MET A 38 2.45 3.72 -5.16
C MET A 38 3.17 3.17 -3.92
N VAL A 39 3.46 1.86 -3.89
CA VAL A 39 4.18 1.23 -2.76
C VAL A 39 5.61 1.77 -2.66
N TYR A 40 6.28 1.99 -3.79
CA TYR A 40 7.60 2.62 -3.79
C TYR A 40 7.57 4.04 -3.24
N SER A 41 6.54 4.83 -3.58
CA SER A 41 6.35 6.18 -3.07
C SER A 41 6.23 6.20 -1.55
N HIS A 42 5.40 5.30 -0.98
CA HIS A 42 5.30 5.10 0.47
C HIS A 42 6.66 4.81 1.11
N ILE A 43 7.41 3.84 0.56
CA ILE A 43 8.73 3.46 1.08
C ILE A 43 9.76 4.61 0.96
N ARG A 44 9.67 5.40 -0.11
CA ARG A 44 10.69 6.40 -0.44
C ARG A 44 10.50 7.70 0.33
N TRP A 45 9.27 8.13 0.57
CA TRP A 45 8.97 9.48 1.03
C TRP A 45 8.51 9.57 2.48
N THR A 46 8.26 8.43 3.13
CA THR A 46 7.81 8.37 4.52
C THR A 46 8.40 7.16 5.23
N ASP A 47 8.65 7.30 6.53
CA ASP A 47 9.04 6.20 7.42
C ASP A 47 7.85 5.70 8.27
N LYS A 48 6.66 6.23 7.99
CA LYS A 48 5.41 5.84 8.66
C LYS A 48 4.87 4.52 8.07
N PRO A 49 4.05 3.78 8.84
CA PRO A 49 3.27 2.67 8.31
C PRO A 49 2.48 3.07 7.06
N PHE A 50 2.31 2.12 6.15
CA PHE A 50 1.57 2.29 4.90
C PHE A 50 0.70 1.08 4.60
N MET A 51 -0.17 1.22 3.61
CA MET A 51 -1.09 0.16 3.20
C MET A 51 -0.73 -0.46 1.86
N GLY A 52 -1.08 -1.74 1.71
CA GLY A 52 -0.86 -2.53 0.52
C GLY A 52 -1.94 -2.38 -0.56
N SER A 53 -1.59 -2.75 -1.78
CA SER A 53 -2.54 -2.81 -2.89
C SER A 53 -3.44 -4.04 -2.79
N VAL A 54 -4.71 -3.87 -3.13
CA VAL A 54 -5.78 -4.90 -3.07
C VAL A 54 -6.50 -5.11 -4.41
N ILE A 55 -5.97 -4.53 -5.49
CA ILE A 55 -6.63 -4.55 -6.81
C ILE A 55 -6.52 -5.92 -7.50
N SER A 56 -5.53 -6.72 -7.14
CA SER A 56 -5.36 -8.08 -7.65
C SER A 56 -4.51 -8.89 -6.67
N THR A 57 -4.55 -10.22 -6.80
CA THR A 57 -3.67 -11.12 -6.06
C THR A 57 -2.19 -10.84 -6.34
N GLU A 58 -1.85 -10.48 -7.59
CA GLU A 58 -0.49 -10.12 -7.99
C GLU A 58 -0.03 -8.86 -7.27
N ASN A 59 -0.85 -7.81 -7.26
CA ASN A 59 -0.49 -6.56 -6.59
C ASN A 59 -0.31 -6.74 -5.07
N ALA A 60 -1.12 -7.61 -4.45
CA ALA A 60 -0.99 -7.94 -3.04
C ALA A 60 0.33 -8.69 -2.76
N ARG A 61 0.72 -9.63 -3.64
CA ARG A 61 2.01 -10.33 -3.56
C ARG A 61 3.17 -9.36 -3.75
N ASP A 62 3.11 -8.49 -4.75
CA ASP A 62 4.16 -7.49 -4.99
C ASP A 62 4.34 -6.55 -3.81
N THR A 63 3.24 -6.13 -3.18
CA THR A 63 3.31 -5.33 -1.94
C THR A 63 4.07 -6.09 -0.84
N VAL A 64 3.74 -7.36 -0.64
CA VAL A 64 4.38 -8.22 0.35
C VAL A 64 5.87 -8.41 0.07
N GLU A 65 6.27 -8.60 -1.20
CA GLU A 65 7.67 -8.74 -1.59
C GLU A 65 8.44 -7.42 -1.39
N MET A 66 7.85 -6.29 -1.79
CA MET A 66 8.45 -4.97 -1.55
C MET A 66 8.62 -4.68 -0.06
N ALA A 67 7.62 -4.99 0.77
CA ALA A 67 7.72 -4.86 2.22
C ALA A 67 8.80 -5.81 2.79
N SER A 68 8.89 -7.05 2.29
CA SER A 68 9.93 -8.01 2.70
C SER A 68 11.33 -7.48 2.42
N ILE A 69 11.56 -6.80 1.30
CA ILE A 69 12.85 -6.18 0.98
C ILE A 69 13.24 -5.14 2.04
N VAL A 70 12.30 -4.29 2.45
CA VAL A 70 12.58 -3.16 3.36
C VAL A 70 12.69 -3.60 4.82
N PHE A 71 11.89 -4.57 5.25
CA PHE A 71 11.75 -4.95 6.65
C PHE A 71 12.53 -6.21 7.06
N GLY A 72 13.53 -6.60 6.27
CA GLY A 72 14.49 -7.65 6.65
C GLY A 72 14.05 -9.08 6.29
N GLY A 73 13.26 -9.23 5.24
CA GLY A 73 12.87 -10.51 4.65
C GLY A 73 11.49 -11.00 5.09
N ARG A 74 11.05 -12.07 4.40
CA ARG A 74 9.71 -12.67 4.59
C ARG A 74 9.45 -13.12 6.03
N GLU A 75 10.42 -13.79 6.65
CA GLU A 75 10.31 -14.27 8.04
C GLU A 75 10.09 -13.11 9.03
N SER A 76 10.74 -11.97 8.80
CA SER A 76 10.61 -10.78 9.65
C SER A 76 9.18 -10.24 9.64
N ILE A 77 8.60 -10.10 8.44
CA ILE A 77 7.26 -9.52 8.27
C ILE A 77 6.13 -10.48 8.65
N GLU A 78 6.38 -11.79 8.64
CA GLU A 78 5.45 -12.79 9.16
C GLU A 78 5.36 -12.73 10.70
N LYS A 79 6.47 -12.40 11.37
CA LYS A 79 6.51 -12.21 12.82
C LYS A 79 6.00 -10.83 13.25
N ASN A 80 6.37 -9.79 12.50
CA ASN A 80 6.03 -8.40 12.77
C ASN A 80 5.35 -7.79 11.52
N PRO A 81 4.01 -7.72 11.48
CA PRO A 81 3.29 -7.25 10.30
C PRO A 81 3.76 -5.87 9.83
N ALA A 82 4.16 -5.77 8.56
CA ALA A 82 4.71 -4.56 7.95
C ALA A 82 3.67 -3.68 7.24
N ILE A 83 2.50 -4.24 6.90
CA ILE A 83 1.49 -3.60 6.04
C ILE A 83 0.08 -3.81 6.58
N LEU A 84 -0.79 -2.86 6.31
CA LEU A 84 -2.26 -2.96 6.46
C LEU A 84 -2.90 -2.96 5.06
N SER A 85 -4.03 -3.61 4.84
CA SER A 85 -4.73 -3.54 3.55
C SER A 85 -6.25 -3.44 3.74
N LEU A 86 -6.92 -2.77 2.82
CA LEU A 86 -8.36 -2.58 2.85
C LEU A 86 -9.07 -3.65 2.02
N ILE A 87 -9.58 -4.69 2.67
CA ILE A 87 -10.37 -5.74 2.04
C ILE A 87 -11.85 -5.42 2.24
N ASN A 88 -12.53 -5.01 1.17
CA ASN A 88 -13.91 -4.56 1.25
C ASN A 88 -14.91 -5.72 1.10
N VAL A 89 -16.02 -5.59 1.84
CA VAL A 89 -17.24 -6.37 1.60
C VAL A 89 -18.08 -5.62 0.57
N ASN A 90 -18.55 -6.32 -0.45
CA ASN A 90 -19.59 -5.83 -1.33
C ASN A 90 -20.96 -6.01 -0.65
N SER A 91 -21.36 -4.98 0.09
CA SER A 91 -22.59 -4.99 0.87
C SER A 91 -23.85 -5.04 0.00
N PRO A 92 -24.87 -5.83 0.37
CA PRO A 92 -24.95 -6.67 1.57
C PRO A 92 -24.36 -8.08 1.39
N LEU A 93 -23.55 -8.51 2.38
CA LEU A 93 -23.09 -9.89 2.63
C LEU A 93 -22.39 -10.62 1.47
N ARG A 94 -21.54 -9.96 0.67
CA ARG A 94 -20.72 -10.62 -0.36
C ARG A 94 -19.27 -10.15 -0.32
N TYR A 95 -18.35 -11.05 -0.64
CA TYR A 95 -16.99 -10.71 -1.08
C TYR A 95 -16.91 -10.98 -2.58
N ASP A 96 -16.26 -10.09 -3.32
CA ASP A 96 -15.92 -10.32 -4.72
C ASP A 96 -14.58 -11.07 -4.83
N ASP A 97 -14.37 -11.78 -5.94
CA ASP A 97 -13.19 -12.63 -6.16
C ASP A 97 -11.87 -11.85 -6.07
N ARG A 98 -11.90 -10.53 -6.29
CA ARG A 98 -10.72 -9.67 -6.20
C ARG A 98 -10.32 -9.41 -4.75
N MET A 99 -11.27 -9.45 -3.82
CA MET A 99 -11.06 -9.20 -2.39
C MET A 99 -10.71 -10.47 -1.59
N LEU A 100 -10.82 -11.67 -2.18
CA LEU A 100 -10.50 -12.96 -1.56
C LEU A 100 -9.07 -13.43 -1.88
#